data_AF-K9FQJ3-F1
#
_entry.id   AF-K9FQJ3-F1
#
_cell.length_a   1.000
_cell.length_b   1.000
_cell.length_c   1.000
_cell.angle_alpha   90.00
_cell.angle_beta   90.00
_cell.angle_gamma   90.00
#
_symmetry.space_group_name_H-M   'P 1'
#
loop_
_entity.id
_entity.type
_entity.pdbx_description
1 polymer ?
#
loop_
_entity_poly.entity_id
_entity_poly.type
_entity_poly.pdbx_seq_one_letter_code
_entity_poly.pdbx_strand_id
1 'polypeptide(L)'
;MRLRIQPKVKCKLYWSSALKALEKLACTTFTIVMFMGFLGFCNLLFYVTSYAIEAGIVDSNLGFYLLSILKAASNLGRIVPNFLAEKLGPLNVLTPAAPITTVLALIWIRFHIVPGLIIFAVFYSFVLGGVVSLPPMVMASITPDVQNLGMVFVVTFIGPLIATPIGGAILADTNKVLGAQLLTACCLIVSAVLVTCVRFLRLDPNFHVRALALAVSC
;
A
#
# COMPACT_ATOMS: atom_id res chain seq x y z
N MET A 1 12.36 -17.33 58.80
CA MET A 1 12.11 -18.13 57.58
C MET A 1 11.51 -17.24 56.50
N ARG A 2 12.19 -17.09 55.36
CA ARG A 2 11.67 -16.38 54.17
C ARG A 2 10.62 -17.25 53.49
N LEU A 3 9.40 -16.74 53.32
CA LEU A 3 8.49 -17.21 52.28
C LEU A 3 8.10 -16.01 51.41
N ARG A 4 8.94 -15.75 50.40
CA ARG A 4 8.64 -14.81 49.32
C ARG A 4 7.90 -15.60 48.24
N ILE A 5 6.56 -15.61 48.30
CA ILE A 5 5.73 -16.26 47.29
C ILE A 5 5.16 -15.20 46.36
N GLN A 6 5.78 -15.06 45.18
CA GLN A 6 5.15 -14.81 43.88
C GLN A 6 6.15 -15.35 42.84
N PRO A 7 5.73 -16.11 41.79
CA PRO A 7 4.74 -15.60 40.85
C PRO A 7 3.77 -16.65 40.25
N LYS A 8 2.48 -16.31 40.11
CA LYS A 8 1.56 -17.03 39.21
C LYS A 8 1.83 -16.63 37.75
N VAL A 9 2.88 -17.20 37.14
CA VAL A 9 3.18 -17.06 35.71
C VAL A 9 2.48 -18.16 34.92
N LYS A 10 1.14 -18.13 34.85
CA LYS A 10 0.40 -18.96 33.88
C LYS A 10 -0.30 -18.16 32.78
N CYS A 11 -0.47 -16.84 32.97
CA CYS A 11 -1.05 -15.97 31.92
C CYS A 11 -0.05 -15.66 30.78
N LYS A 12 1.26 -15.68 31.05
CA LYS A 12 2.32 -15.25 30.11
C LYS A 12 2.45 -16.16 28.87
N LEU A 13 2.14 -17.46 28.99
CA LEU A 13 2.29 -18.41 27.88
C LEU A 13 1.12 -18.33 26.89
N TYR A 14 -0.12 -18.26 27.39
CA TYR A 14 -1.32 -18.14 26.55
C TYR A 14 -1.38 -16.78 25.84
N TRP A 15 -1.00 -15.70 26.53
CA TRP A 15 -0.89 -14.36 25.93
C TRP A 15 0.18 -14.31 24.83
N SER A 16 1.29 -15.06 24.98
CA SER A 16 2.34 -15.11 23.97
C SER A 16 1.93 -15.85 22.69
N SER A 17 1.12 -16.91 22.81
CA SER A 17 0.60 -17.65 21.65
C SER A 17 -0.49 -16.87 20.91
N ALA A 18 -1.37 -16.18 21.64
CA ALA A 18 -2.39 -15.31 21.06
C ALA A 18 -1.77 -14.11 20.32
N LEU A 19 -0.74 -13.48 20.90
CA LEU A 19 0.02 -12.41 20.22
C LEU A 19 0.70 -12.91 18.94
N LYS A 20 1.35 -14.07 18.97
CA LYS A 20 2.00 -14.65 17.77
C LYS A 20 0.98 -15.02 16.69
N ALA A 21 -0.21 -15.49 17.07
CA ALA A 21 -1.29 -15.76 16.13
C ALA A 21 -1.80 -14.47 15.46
N LEU A 22 -1.96 -13.38 16.24
CA LEU A 22 -2.34 -12.07 15.72
C LEU A 22 -1.25 -11.43 14.85
N GLU A 23 0.03 -11.62 15.20
CA GLU A 23 1.16 -11.16 14.39
C GLU A 23 1.17 -11.88 13.04
N LYS A 24 1.06 -13.21 13.03
CA LYS A 24 0.97 -14.01 11.80
C LYS A 24 -0.22 -13.61 10.93
N LEU A 25 -1.40 -13.46 11.54
CA LEU A 25 -2.60 -13.06 10.82
C LEU A 25 -2.41 -11.68 10.17
N ALA A 26 -1.88 -10.70 10.91
CA ALA A 26 -1.64 -9.37 10.39
C ALA A 26 -0.57 -9.34 9.30
N CYS A 27 0.51 -10.13 9.41
CA CYS A 27 1.49 -10.29 8.36
C CYS A 27 0.86 -10.88 7.09
N THR A 28 0.03 -11.92 7.21
CA THR A 28 -0.67 -12.51 6.06
C THR A 28 -1.64 -11.53 5.41
N THR A 29 -2.45 -10.81 6.18
CA THR A 29 -3.36 -9.79 5.64
C THR A 29 -2.61 -8.64 5.00
N PHE A 30 -1.48 -8.22 5.57
CA PHE A 30 -0.62 -7.18 4.99
C PHE A 30 -0.01 -7.62 3.65
N THR A 31 0.41 -8.88 3.53
CA THR A 31 0.87 -9.44 2.24
C THR A 31 -0.22 -9.41 1.18
N ILE A 32 -1.47 -9.73 1.55
CA ILE A 32 -2.61 -9.69 0.62
C ILE A 32 -2.92 -8.25 0.19
N VAL A 33 -2.91 -7.30 1.13
CA VAL A 33 -3.04 -5.87 0.86
C VAL A 33 -2.01 -5.41 -0.17
N MET A 34 -0.76 -5.80 0.06
CA MET A 34 0.38 -5.42 -0.77
C MET A 34 0.27 -6.04 -2.16
N PHE A 35 -0.04 -7.33 -2.23
CA PHE A 35 -0.27 -8.03 -3.49
C PHE A 35 -1.36 -7.34 -4.33
N MET A 36 -2.52 -7.04 -3.74
CA MET A 36 -3.61 -6.36 -4.46
C MET A 36 -3.28 -4.92 -4.84
N GLY A 37 -2.60 -4.19 -3.95
CA GLY A 37 -2.13 -2.83 -4.24
C GLY A 37 -1.16 -2.80 -5.42
N PHE A 38 -0.15 -3.67 -5.40
CA PHE A 38 0.84 -3.81 -6.46
C PHE A 38 0.26 -4.29 -7.79
N LEU A 39 -0.74 -5.17 -7.75
CA LEU A 39 -1.47 -5.59 -8.95
C LEU A 39 -2.25 -4.42 -9.58
N GLY A 40 -2.92 -3.60 -8.75
CA GLY A 40 -3.72 -2.46 -9.21
C GLY A 40 -2.89 -1.31 -9.77
N PHE A 41 -1.87 -0.83 -9.04
CA PHE A 41 -1.13 0.35 -9.49
C PHE A 41 -0.20 0.06 -10.68
N CYS A 42 0.34 -1.16 -10.81
CA CYS A 42 1.20 -1.50 -11.96
C CYS A 42 0.44 -1.36 -13.27
N ASN A 43 -0.80 -1.86 -13.32
CA ASN A 43 -1.68 -1.66 -14.47
C ASN A 43 -1.85 -0.17 -14.79
N LEU A 44 -2.15 0.66 -13.79
CA LEU A 44 -2.35 2.09 -14.03
C LEU A 44 -1.08 2.76 -14.60
N LEU A 45 0.10 2.44 -14.05
CA LEU A 45 1.37 3.02 -14.54
C LEU A 45 1.70 2.63 -15.98
N PHE A 46 1.31 1.43 -16.44
CA PHE A 46 1.54 1.00 -17.82
C PHE A 46 0.48 1.51 -18.79
N TYR A 47 -0.79 1.49 -18.38
CA TYR A 47 -1.91 1.85 -19.25
C TYR A 47 -2.18 3.35 -19.32
N VAL A 48 -1.72 4.16 -18.36
CA VAL A 48 -1.92 5.62 -18.39
C VAL A 48 -1.27 6.28 -19.61
N THR A 49 -0.06 5.86 -19.99
CA THR A 49 0.65 6.39 -21.15
C THR A 49 0.03 5.89 -22.46
N SER A 50 -0.29 4.60 -22.53
CA SER A 50 -0.92 4.00 -23.71
C SER A 50 -2.30 4.60 -23.95
N TYR A 51 -3.10 4.80 -22.90
CA TYR A 51 -4.38 5.50 -22.96
C TYR A 51 -4.24 6.94 -23.46
N ALA A 52 -3.24 7.68 -22.97
CA ALA A 52 -3.02 9.06 -23.36
C ALA A 52 -2.73 9.21 -24.87
N ILE A 53 -2.02 8.23 -25.44
CA ILE A 53 -1.67 8.16 -26.86
C ILE A 53 -2.87 7.69 -27.69
N GLU A 54 -3.52 6.58 -27.30
CA GLU A 54 -4.66 6.02 -28.04
C GLU A 54 -5.88 6.93 -28.05
N ALA A 55 -6.13 7.66 -26.96
CA ALA A 55 -7.22 8.62 -26.88
C ALA A 55 -6.95 9.90 -27.70
N GLY A 56 -5.79 10.03 -28.34
CA GLY A 56 -5.40 11.22 -29.12
C GLY A 56 -5.24 12.48 -28.27
N ILE A 57 -5.15 12.34 -26.94
CA ILE A 57 -4.99 13.45 -26.00
C ILE A 57 -3.55 13.97 -26.09
N VAL A 58 -2.58 13.09 -26.37
CA VAL A 58 -1.15 13.37 -26.24
C VAL A 58 -0.37 12.81 -27.44
N ASP A 59 0.50 13.61 -28.03
CA ASP A 59 1.44 13.16 -29.08
C ASP A 59 2.48 12.17 -28.51
N SER A 60 3.08 11.33 -29.36
CA SER A 60 4.07 10.31 -28.93
C SER A 60 5.23 10.89 -28.13
N ASN A 61 5.70 12.10 -28.48
CA ASN A 61 6.74 12.79 -27.72
C ASN A 61 6.28 13.14 -26.30
N LEU A 62 5.04 13.62 -26.16
CA LEU A 62 4.52 14.09 -24.89
C LEU A 62 4.08 12.91 -24.01
N GLY A 63 3.73 11.75 -24.60
CA GLY A 63 3.56 10.49 -23.88
C GLY A 63 4.85 10.00 -23.21
N PHE A 64 6.00 10.14 -23.88
CA PHE A 64 7.31 9.83 -23.28
C PHE A 64 7.63 10.77 -22.10
N TYR A 65 7.40 12.08 -22.28
CA TYR A 65 7.56 13.04 -21.18
C TYR A 65 6.62 12.75 -20.01
N LEU A 66 5.38 12.32 -20.27
CA LEU A 66 4.43 11.96 -19.22
C LEU A 66 4.97 10.82 -18.36
N LEU A 67 5.56 9.78 -18.97
CA LEU A 67 6.19 8.68 -18.24
C LEU A 67 7.35 9.17 -17.35
N SER A 68 8.22 10.04 -17.90
CA SER A 68 9.31 10.65 -17.14
C SER A 68 8.79 11.46 -15.96
N ILE A 69 7.73 12.24 -16.14
CA ILE A 69 7.07 13.02 -15.09
C ILE A 69 6.49 12.10 -14.01
N LEU A 70 5.80 11.00 -14.39
CA LEU A 70 5.28 10.02 -13.43
C LEU A 70 6.38 9.44 -12.54
N LYS A 71 7.51 9.01 -13.15
CA LYS A 71 8.63 8.43 -12.39
C LYS A 71 9.32 9.47 -11.51
N ALA A 72 9.51 10.69 -12.00
CA ALA A 72 10.07 11.79 -11.22
C ALA A 72 9.17 12.15 -10.02
N ALA A 73 7.87 12.30 -10.26
CA ALA A 73 6.88 12.58 -9.21
C ALA A 73 6.82 11.44 -8.17
N SER A 74 6.94 10.18 -8.59
CA SER A 74 7.01 9.05 -7.67
C SER A 74 8.25 9.08 -6.77
N ASN A 75 9.42 9.50 -7.28
CA ASN A 75 10.63 9.63 -6.47
C ASN A 75 10.47 10.74 -5.42
N LEU A 76 9.91 11.89 -5.81
CA LEU A 76 9.59 12.97 -4.87
C LEU A 76 8.56 12.53 -3.82
N GLY A 77 7.57 11.76 -4.28
CA GLY A 77 6.53 11.15 -3.45
C GLY A 77 7.06 10.12 -2.46
N ARG A 78 8.29 9.61 -2.58
CA ARG A 78 8.88 8.73 -1.55
C ARG A 78 9.48 9.53 -0.40
N ILE A 79 10.07 10.70 -0.68
CA ILE A 79 10.81 11.47 0.32
C ILE A 79 9.85 12.05 1.38
N VAL A 80 8.79 12.72 0.93
CA VAL A 80 7.87 13.46 1.82
C VAL A 80 7.12 12.56 2.82
N PRO A 81 6.41 11.50 2.39
CA PRO A 81 5.66 10.63 3.31
C PRO A 81 6.55 9.69 4.12
N ASN A 82 7.76 9.34 3.66
CA ASN A 82 8.71 8.62 4.51
C ASN A 82 9.13 9.49 5.70
N PHE A 83 9.47 10.76 5.46
CA PHE A 83 9.77 11.70 6.54
C PHE A 83 8.58 11.89 7.50
N LEU A 84 7.36 11.90 6.96
CA LEU A 84 6.16 11.99 7.78
C LEU A 84 5.90 10.72 8.60
N ALA A 85 6.25 9.56 8.06
CA ALA A 85 6.09 8.26 8.71
C ALA A 85 7.11 8.01 9.82
N GLU A 86 8.29 8.61 9.76
CA GLU A 86 9.25 8.61 10.87
C GLU A 86 8.67 9.31 12.11
N LYS A 87 7.85 10.36 11.92
CA LYS A 87 7.25 11.13 13.03
C LYS A 87 5.90 10.60 13.51
N LEU A 88 5.03 10.19 12.59
CA LEU A 88 3.64 9.79 12.90
C LEU A 88 3.43 8.27 12.98
N GLY A 89 4.43 7.50 12.57
CA GLY A 89 4.35 6.04 12.43
C GLY A 89 3.88 5.61 11.02
N PRO A 90 4.47 4.55 10.44
CA PRO A 90 4.22 4.16 9.05
C PRO A 90 2.80 3.67 8.81
N LEU A 91 2.21 2.95 9.77
CA LEU A 91 0.80 2.56 9.70
C LEU A 91 -0.14 3.76 9.72
N ASN A 92 0.21 4.84 10.43
CA ASN A 92 -0.65 6.01 10.53
C ASN A 92 -0.74 6.77 9.21
N VAL A 93 0.36 6.81 8.45
CA VAL A 93 0.46 7.46 7.14
C VAL A 93 -0.12 6.58 6.03
N LEU A 94 0.06 5.25 6.10
CA LEU A 94 -0.42 4.31 5.08
C LEU A 94 -1.96 4.27 5.00
N THR A 95 -2.66 4.32 6.14
CA THR A 95 -4.13 4.20 6.16
C THR A 95 -4.86 5.32 5.44
N PRO A 96 -4.56 6.62 5.64
CA PRO A 96 -5.20 7.67 4.86
C PRO A 96 -4.67 7.72 3.42
N ALA A 97 -3.44 7.30 3.16
CA ALA A 97 -2.87 7.34 1.81
C ALA A 97 -3.52 6.32 0.85
N ALA A 98 -3.87 5.12 1.31
CA ALA A 98 -4.53 4.08 0.51
C ALA A 98 -5.92 4.47 -0.08
N PRO A 99 -6.86 5.07 0.68
CA PRO A 99 -8.11 5.55 0.11
C PRO A 99 -7.89 6.77 -0.79
N ILE A 100 -6.92 7.64 -0.50
CA ILE A 100 -6.59 8.78 -1.38
C ILE A 100 -6.12 8.29 -2.75
N THR A 101 -5.22 7.30 -2.81
CA THR A 101 -4.79 6.71 -4.09
C THR A 101 -5.93 6.02 -4.82
N THR A 102 -6.85 5.37 -4.10
CA THR A 102 -8.03 4.72 -4.67
C THR A 102 -9.00 5.73 -5.30
N VAL A 103 -9.28 6.83 -4.59
CA VAL A 103 -10.13 7.92 -5.11
C VAL A 103 -9.49 8.54 -6.36
N LEU A 104 -8.19 8.80 -6.34
CA LEU A 104 -7.47 9.29 -7.51
C LEU A 104 -7.58 8.30 -8.68
N ALA A 105 -7.40 7.00 -8.46
CA ALA A 105 -7.55 5.99 -9.50
C ALA A 105 -8.96 5.95 -10.12
N LEU A 106 -10.02 6.19 -9.33
CA LEU A 106 -11.38 6.31 -9.84
C LEU A 106 -11.58 7.58 -10.67
N ILE A 107 -10.99 8.70 -10.24
CA ILE A 107 -11.08 9.99 -10.97
C ILE A 107 -10.39 9.89 -12.33
N TRP A 108 -9.37 9.04 -12.48
CA TRP A 108 -8.67 8.82 -13.76
C TRP A 108 -9.63 8.49 -14.92
N ILE A 109 -10.71 7.76 -14.65
CA ILE A 109 -11.71 7.36 -15.65
C ILE A 109 -12.35 8.58 -16.36
N ARG A 110 -12.36 9.75 -15.70
CA ARG A 110 -13.05 10.96 -16.19
C ARG A 110 -12.13 11.95 -16.92
N PHE A 111 -10.81 11.78 -16.89
CA PHE A 111 -9.90 12.74 -17.49
C PHE A 111 -9.75 12.53 -19.00
N HIS A 112 -10.29 13.47 -19.77
CA HIS A 112 -10.19 13.50 -21.24
C HIS A 112 -9.43 14.73 -21.78
N ILE A 113 -8.80 15.52 -20.91
CA ILE A 113 -8.08 16.76 -21.26
C ILE A 113 -6.58 16.67 -20.90
N VAL A 114 -5.72 17.20 -21.77
CA VAL A 114 -4.24 17.18 -21.62
C VAL A 114 -3.76 17.73 -20.27
N PRO A 115 -4.10 18.98 -19.87
CA PRO A 115 -3.55 19.54 -18.63
C PRO A 115 -4.06 18.80 -17.38
N GLY A 116 -5.30 18.32 -17.41
CA GLY A 116 -5.88 17.52 -16.32
C GLY A 116 -5.14 16.21 -16.10
N LEU A 117 -4.74 15.54 -17.20
CA LEU A 117 -3.99 14.29 -17.13
C LEU A 117 -2.58 14.47 -16.53
N ILE A 118 -1.90 15.58 -16.85
CA ILE A 118 -0.56 15.88 -16.31
C ILE A 118 -0.65 16.14 -14.79
N ILE A 119 -1.59 16.99 -14.36
CA ILE A 119 -1.79 17.30 -12.94
C ILE A 119 -2.17 16.02 -12.18
N PHE A 120 -3.08 15.23 -12.75
CA PHE A 120 -3.46 13.93 -12.21
C PHE A 120 -2.26 12.99 -12.07
N ALA A 121 -1.44 12.85 -13.11
CA ALA A 121 -0.26 11.98 -13.11
C ALA A 121 0.74 12.35 -12.02
N VAL A 122 1.00 13.65 -11.83
CA VAL A 122 1.89 14.15 -10.77
C VAL A 122 1.31 13.85 -9.39
N PHE A 123 0.04 14.20 -9.15
CA PHE A 123 -0.58 14.05 -7.83
C PHE A 123 -0.76 12.57 -7.45
N TYR A 124 -1.24 11.75 -8.39
CA TYR A 124 -1.38 10.32 -8.20
C TYR A 124 -0.02 9.66 -7.94
N SER A 125 1.00 9.96 -8.75
CA SER A 125 2.33 9.35 -8.59
C SER A 125 3.04 9.82 -7.32
N PHE A 126 2.79 11.06 -6.89
CA PHE A 126 3.30 11.58 -5.63
C PHE A 126 2.72 10.79 -4.43
N VAL A 127 1.39 10.63 -4.35
CA VAL A 127 0.77 9.88 -3.26
C VAL A 127 1.13 8.39 -3.33
N LEU A 128 1.09 7.79 -4.53
CA LEU A 128 1.45 6.39 -4.75
C LEU A 128 2.90 6.11 -4.37
N GLY A 129 3.83 7.02 -4.70
CA GLY A 129 5.25 6.89 -4.37
C GLY A 129 5.46 6.65 -2.88
N GLY A 130 4.71 7.35 -2.03
CA GLY A 130 4.73 7.16 -0.60
C GLY A 130 4.13 5.84 -0.14
N VAL A 131 2.97 5.49 -0.67
CA VAL A 131 2.31 4.21 -0.34
C VAL A 131 3.21 3.01 -0.64
N VAL A 132 4.05 3.09 -1.67
CA VAL A 132 4.98 2.01 -2.06
C VAL A 132 6.23 1.94 -1.18
N SER A 133 6.66 3.02 -0.53
CA SER A 133 7.86 3.04 0.32
C SER A 133 7.60 2.73 1.80
N LEU A 134 6.39 2.96 2.29
CA LEU A 134 5.97 2.65 3.67
C LEU A 134 5.96 1.15 4.06
N PRO A 135 5.65 0.20 3.17
CA PRO A 135 5.50 -1.21 3.52
C PRO A 135 6.69 -1.90 4.16
N PRO A 136 7.96 -1.72 3.70
CA PRO A 136 9.10 -2.27 4.42
C PRO A 136 9.19 -1.73 5.85
N MET A 137 8.83 -0.47 6.09
CA MET A 137 8.83 0.12 7.44
C MET A 137 7.72 -0.46 8.32
N VAL A 138 6.53 -0.68 7.75
CA VAL A 138 5.43 -1.36 8.46
C VAL A 138 5.85 -2.78 8.83
N MET A 139 6.43 -3.53 7.89
CA MET A 139 6.86 -4.92 8.15
C MET A 139 7.98 -5.00 9.18
N ALA A 140 8.97 -4.12 9.11
CA ALA A 140 10.05 -4.03 10.10
C ALA A 140 9.53 -3.71 11.51
N SER A 141 8.42 -2.97 11.63
CA SER A 141 7.78 -2.68 12.92
C SER A 141 6.96 -3.85 13.48
N ILE A 142 6.57 -4.82 12.63
CA ILE A 142 5.70 -5.94 13.00
C ILE A 142 6.53 -7.17 13.34
N THR A 143 7.56 -7.48 12.54
CA THR A 143 8.34 -8.71 12.67
C THR A 143 9.83 -8.38 12.76
N PRO A 144 10.53 -8.87 13.80
CA PRO A 144 11.98 -8.65 13.96
C PRO A 144 12.82 -9.56 13.06
N ASP A 145 12.21 -10.55 12.41
CA ASP A 145 12.89 -11.55 11.59
C ASP A 145 12.93 -11.16 10.10
N VAL A 146 14.14 -11.01 9.58
CA VAL A 146 14.43 -10.59 8.19
C VAL A 146 13.98 -11.62 7.15
N GLN A 147 13.89 -12.90 7.52
CA GLN A 147 13.49 -13.97 6.58
C GLN A 147 12.03 -13.82 6.15
N ASN A 148 11.16 -13.43 7.10
CA ASN A 148 9.74 -13.22 6.82
C ASN A 148 9.51 -11.99 5.93
N LEU A 149 10.35 -10.96 6.05
CA LEU A 149 10.31 -9.77 5.20
C LEU A 149 10.58 -10.15 3.74
N GLY A 150 11.63 -10.93 3.47
CA GLY A 150 11.96 -11.42 2.13
C GLY A 150 10.80 -12.20 1.50
N MET A 151 10.18 -13.11 2.25
CA MET A 151 9.05 -13.92 1.76
C MET A 151 7.83 -13.06 1.38
N VAL A 152 7.50 -12.03 2.16
CA VAL A 152 6.39 -11.12 1.85
C VAL A 152 6.65 -10.31 0.58
N PHE A 153 7.88 -9.83 0.38
CA PHE A 153 8.23 -9.13 -0.86
C PHE A 153 8.14 -10.04 -2.09
N VAL A 154 8.64 -11.28 -1.99
CA VAL A 154 8.54 -12.26 -3.09
C VAL A 154 7.08 -12.47 -3.51
N VAL A 155 6.17 -12.71 -2.55
CA VAL A 155 4.74 -12.87 -2.84
C VAL A 155 4.15 -11.59 -3.45
N THR A 156 4.54 -10.42 -2.94
CA THR A 156 4.06 -9.13 -3.46
C THR A 156 4.46 -8.90 -4.91
N PHE A 157 5.70 -9.22 -5.29
CA PHE A 157 6.22 -9.02 -6.65
C PHE A 157 5.58 -9.92 -7.71
N ILE A 158 4.94 -11.03 -7.31
CA ILE A 158 4.13 -11.84 -8.22
C ILE A 158 2.93 -11.02 -8.76
N GLY A 159 2.37 -10.11 -7.96
CA GLY A 159 1.22 -9.28 -8.35
C GLY A 159 1.47 -8.47 -9.63
N PRO A 160 2.52 -7.63 -9.69
CA PRO A 160 2.93 -6.90 -10.88
C PRO A 160 3.20 -7.78 -12.11
N LEU A 161 3.78 -8.97 -11.92
CA LEU A 161 4.04 -9.90 -13.03
C LEU A 161 2.73 -10.38 -13.68
N ILE A 162 1.71 -10.65 -12.87
CA ILE A 162 0.39 -11.09 -13.35
C ILE A 162 -0.45 -9.89 -13.83
N ALA A 163 -0.22 -8.69 -13.29
CA ALA A 163 -0.96 -7.48 -13.65
C ALA A 163 -0.90 -7.18 -15.16
N THR A 164 0.29 -7.22 -15.76
CA THR A 164 0.51 -6.90 -17.19
C THR A 164 -0.25 -7.83 -18.15
N PRO A 165 -0.16 -9.17 -18.06
CA PRO A 165 -0.92 -10.06 -18.94
C PRO A 165 -2.43 -9.98 -18.70
N ILE A 166 -2.90 -9.76 -17.46
CA ILE A 166 -4.33 -9.55 -17.19
C ILE A 166 -4.82 -8.29 -17.92
N GLY A 167 -4.11 -7.17 -17.77
CA GLY A 167 -4.46 -5.92 -18.47
C GLY A 167 -4.45 -6.10 -19.99
N GLY A 168 -3.49 -6.88 -20.52
CA GLY A 168 -3.37 -7.14 -21.95
C GLY A 168 -4.52 -7.97 -22.50
N ALA A 169 -4.93 -9.02 -21.76
CA ALA A 169 -6.08 -9.84 -22.11
C ALA A 169 -7.39 -9.03 -22.10
N ILE A 170 -7.57 -8.14 -21.12
CA ILE A 170 -8.74 -7.27 -21.03
C ILE A 170 -8.79 -6.28 -22.20
N LEU A 171 -7.64 -5.72 -22.57
CA LEU A 171 -7.55 -4.79 -23.69
C LEU A 171 -7.87 -5.49 -25.03
N ALA A 172 -7.38 -6.72 -25.22
CA ALA A 172 -7.62 -7.51 -26.42
C ALA A 172 -9.11 -7.86 -26.60
N ASP A 173 -9.84 -8.12 -25.52
CA ASP A 173 -11.25 -8.54 -25.57
C ASP A 173 -12.22 -7.34 -25.67
N THR A 174 -11.97 -6.27 -24.91
CA THR A 174 -12.92 -5.15 -24.80
C THR A 174 -12.61 -4.00 -25.78
N ASN A 175 -11.41 -3.94 -26.37
CA ASN A 175 -10.88 -2.81 -27.16
C ASN A 175 -11.03 -1.43 -26.48
N LYS A 176 -11.26 -1.42 -25.17
CA LYS A 176 -11.50 -0.23 -24.36
C LYS A 176 -10.62 -0.30 -23.13
N VAL A 177 -9.82 0.75 -22.95
CA VAL A 177 -8.96 0.95 -21.76
C VAL A 177 -9.79 1.02 -20.47
N LEU A 178 -11.10 1.28 -20.57
CA LEU A 178 -12.04 1.28 -19.45
C LEU A 178 -12.02 -0.03 -18.64
N GLY A 179 -11.79 -1.18 -19.27
CA GLY A 179 -11.67 -2.47 -18.57
C GLY A 179 -10.45 -2.52 -17.65
N ALA A 180 -9.29 -2.05 -18.13
CA ALA A 180 -8.07 -1.98 -17.34
C ALA A 180 -8.22 -0.96 -16.19
N GLN A 181 -8.87 0.18 -16.44
CA GLN A 181 -9.16 1.19 -15.41
C GLN A 181 -10.05 0.63 -14.29
N LEU A 182 -11.13 -0.09 -14.62
CA LEU A 182 -12.01 -0.71 -13.64
C LEU A 182 -11.28 -1.79 -12.82
N LEU A 183 -10.45 -2.62 -13.47
CA LEU A 183 -9.62 -3.58 -12.75
C LEU A 183 -8.73 -2.89 -11.72
N THR A 184 -8.04 -1.82 -12.13
CA THR A 184 -7.16 -1.06 -11.22
C THR A 184 -7.93 -0.49 -10.03
N ALA A 185 -9.11 0.06 -10.27
CA ALA A 185 -9.97 0.62 -9.23
C ALA A 185 -10.44 -0.44 -8.25
N CYS A 186 -10.93 -1.59 -8.74
CA CYS A 186 -11.38 -2.70 -7.91
C CYS A 186 -10.25 -3.23 -7.01
N CYS A 187 -9.05 -3.45 -7.56
CA CYS A 187 -7.91 -3.93 -6.78
C CYS A 187 -7.48 -2.93 -5.70
N LEU A 188 -7.50 -1.62 -6.02
CA LEU A 188 -7.16 -0.58 -5.05
C LEU A 188 -8.24 -0.41 -3.96
N ILE A 189 -9.52 -0.52 -4.31
CA ILE A 189 -10.62 -0.53 -3.33
C ILE A 189 -10.45 -1.70 -2.36
N VAL A 190 -10.20 -2.92 -2.86
CA VAL A 190 -9.95 -4.09 -2.01
C VAL A 190 -8.76 -3.86 -1.10
N SER A 191 -7.65 -3.33 -1.64
CA SER A 191 -6.45 -2.99 -0.86
C SER A 191 -6.76 -1.96 0.23
N ALA A 192 -7.47 -0.86 -0.09
CA ALA A 192 -7.81 0.20 0.85
C ALA A 192 -8.76 -0.28 1.96
N VAL A 193 -9.76 -1.10 1.62
CA VAL A 193 -10.67 -1.72 2.59
C VAL A 193 -9.90 -2.64 3.53
N LEU A 194 -9.00 -3.48 2.98
CA LEU A 194 -8.19 -4.38 3.79
C LEU A 194 -7.20 -3.63 4.69
N VAL A 195 -6.53 -2.58 4.22
CA VAL A 195 -5.66 -1.72 5.06
C VAL A 195 -6.43 -1.10 6.21
N THR A 196 -7.61 -0.57 5.90
CA THR A 196 -8.48 0.08 6.88
C THR A 196 -8.99 -0.94 7.89
N CYS A 197 -9.38 -2.14 7.43
CA CYS A 197 -9.78 -3.26 8.28
C CYS A 197 -8.64 -3.73 9.19
N VAL A 198 -7.41 -3.87 8.68
CA VAL A 198 -6.21 -4.19 9.48
C VAL A 198 -5.98 -3.14 10.55
N ARG A 199 -6.20 -1.87 10.24
CA ARG A 199 -6.10 -0.79 11.22
C ARG A 199 -7.20 -0.88 12.28
N PHE A 200 -8.45 -1.14 11.92
CA PHE A 200 -9.53 -1.35 12.89
C PHE A 200 -9.29 -2.58 13.77
N LEU A 201 -8.85 -3.71 13.21
CA LEU A 201 -8.52 -4.92 13.97
C LEU A 201 -7.31 -4.73 14.91
N ARG A 202 -6.44 -3.75 14.64
CA ARG A 202 -5.34 -3.36 15.53
C ARG A 202 -5.68 -2.18 16.44
N LEU A 203 -6.77 -1.46 16.18
CA LEU A 203 -7.33 -0.37 16.99
C LEU A 203 -8.48 -0.92 17.83
N ASP A 204 -8.16 -1.74 18.84
CA ASP A 204 -8.81 -1.76 20.17
C ASP A 204 -8.05 -2.73 21.11
N PRO A 205 -7.81 -2.42 22.42
CA PRO A 205 -7.91 -1.15 23.15
C PRO A 205 -6.68 -0.94 24.07
N ASN A 206 -5.50 -0.52 23.57
CA ASN A 206 -4.33 -0.33 24.45
C ASN A 206 -3.37 0.79 24.05
N PHE A 207 -3.84 1.78 23.29
CA PHE A 207 -3.05 2.98 23.01
C PHE A 207 -2.78 3.84 24.26
N HIS A 208 -3.49 3.59 25.37
CA HIS A 208 -3.18 4.20 26.68
C HIS A 208 -2.20 3.39 27.54
N VAL A 209 -2.01 2.09 27.30
CA VAL A 209 -1.18 1.25 28.21
C VAL A 209 0.22 1.00 27.67
N ARG A 210 0.47 1.10 26.35
CA ARG A 210 1.83 0.97 25.81
C ARG A 210 2.69 2.23 25.96
N ALA A 211 2.09 3.42 25.98
CA ALA A 211 2.80 4.65 26.35
C ALA A 211 3.18 4.66 27.84
N LEU A 212 2.29 4.14 28.72
CA LEU A 212 2.56 3.98 30.15
C LEU A 212 3.54 2.83 30.46
N ALA A 213 3.55 1.74 29.71
CA ALA A 213 4.50 0.64 29.93
C ALA A 213 5.96 1.01 29.57
N LEU A 214 6.15 1.92 28.61
CA LEU A 214 7.47 2.47 28.30
C LEU A 214 7.86 3.64 29.24
N ALA A 215 6.90 4.34 29.84
CA ALA A 215 7.15 5.38 30.85
C ALA A 215 7.36 4.84 32.28
N VAL A 216 6.96 3.59 32.58
CA VAL A 216 7.17 2.92 33.87
C VAL A 216 8.42 2.02 33.85
N SER A 217 9.04 1.82 32.68
CA SER A 217 10.26 1.02 32.51
C SER A 217 11.52 1.86 32.26
N CYS A 218 11.45 3.17 32.50
CA CYS A 218 12.60 4.06 32.56
C CYS A 218 12.59 4.78 33.91
#